data_AF-A0A970SLT4-F1
#
_entry.id   AF-A0A970SLT4-F1
#
_cell.length_a   1.000
_cell.length_b   1.000
_cell.length_c   1.000
_cell.angle_alpha   90.00
_cell.angle_beta   90.00
_cell.angle_gamma   90.00
#
_symmetry.space_group_name_H-M   'P 1'
#
loop_
_entity.id
_entity.type
_entity.pdbx_description
1 polymer ?
#
loop_
_entity_poly.entity_id
_entity_poly.type
_entity_poly.pdbx_seq_one_letter_code
_entity_poly.pdbx_strand_id
1 'polypeptide(L)'
;WQRKEEADAAFSRVTETFPDKSDLCAKAEMYRAGIAFERALAQRSTGDIAAEQIRNVLSTYADAPGAIKARLEIMLAEIAMENGDYQDQVRRADALIQAYPQCKLGIGWASLIAGYGYENTGDYATALKRYLLVIEGHYAVADNFKGLDVTLFCLMRSAECYVRTGETAKALDIWQTVLKNYPSSPKASLSAAMIAKYGGK
;
A
#
# COMPACT_ATOMS: atom_id res chain seq x y z
N TRP A 1 18.45 -11.91 -8.02
CA TRP A 1 18.22 -11.04 -9.19
C TRP A 1 18.20 -11.80 -10.50
N GLN A 2 19.15 -12.71 -10.76
CA GLN A 2 19.16 -13.57 -11.96
C GLN A 2 17.79 -14.21 -12.34
N ARG A 3 17.09 -14.85 -11.39
CA ARG A 3 15.75 -15.42 -11.66
C ARG A 3 14.70 -14.39 -12.11
N LYS A 4 14.81 -13.14 -11.67
CA LYS A 4 13.88 -12.06 -12.06
C LYS A 4 14.23 -11.52 -13.45
N GLU A 5 15.50 -11.52 -13.83
CA GLU A 5 15.92 -11.15 -15.20
C GLU A 5 15.50 -12.22 -16.21
N GLU A 6 15.64 -13.50 -15.86
CA GLU A 6 15.12 -14.61 -16.66
C GLU A 6 13.59 -14.52 -16.81
N ALA A 7 12.88 -14.15 -15.75
CA ALA A 7 11.43 -13.94 -15.78
C ALA A 7 11.04 -12.75 -16.67
N ASP A 8 11.72 -11.61 -16.56
CA ASP A 8 11.47 -10.44 -17.42
C ASP A 8 11.66 -10.79 -18.91
N ALA A 9 12.75 -11.47 -19.25
CA ALA A 9 13.00 -11.95 -20.61
C ALA A 9 11.92 -12.93 -21.10
N ALA A 10 11.45 -13.83 -20.23
CA ALA A 10 10.37 -14.75 -20.56
C ALA A 10 9.05 -14.02 -20.83
N PHE A 11 8.71 -12.99 -20.05
CA PHE A 11 7.52 -12.17 -20.27
C PHE A 11 7.64 -11.30 -21.54
N SER A 12 8.82 -10.78 -21.88
CA SER A 12 9.05 -10.08 -23.15
C SER A 12 8.73 -10.99 -24.35
N ARG A 13 9.18 -12.25 -24.31
CA ARG A 13 8.85 -13.21 -25.37
C ARG A 13 7.35 -13.46 -25.52
N VAL A 14 6.57 -13.34 -24.44
CA VAL A 14 5.11 -13.49 -24.51
C VAL A 14 4.49 -12.39 -25.38
N THR A 15 4.92 -11.14 -25.21
CA THR A 15 4.38 -10.01 -25.99
C THR A 15 4.84 -10.04 -27.45
N GLU A 16 6.04 -10.57 -27.71
CA GLU A 16 6.57 -10.78 -29.06
C GLU A 16 5.87 -11.94 -29.80
N THR A 17 5.60 -13.04 -29.08
CA THR A 17 5.05 -14.27 -29.70
C THR A 17 3.54 -14.21 -29.87
N PHE A 18 2.84 -13.49 -28.99
CA PHE A 18 1.38 -13.43 -28.97
C PHE A 18 0.85 -11.98 -29.02
N PRO A 19 1.28 -11.14 -29.98
CA PRO A 19 0.96 -9.71 -29.98
C PRO A 19 -0.54 -9.42 -30.02
N ASP A 20 -1.33 -10.30 -30.64
CA ASP A 20 -2.79 -10.13 -30.76
C ASP A 20 -3.57 -10.55 -29.50
N LYS A 21 -2.90 -11.07 -28.47
CA LYS A 21 -3.52 -11.50 -27.22
C LYS A 21 -3.40 -10.40 -26.15
N SER A 22 -4.13 -9.29 -26.33
CA SER A 22 -4.07 -8.10 -25.46
C SER A 22 -4.07 -8.43 -23.96
N ASP A 23 -5.01 -9.24 -23.47
CA ASP A 23 -5.07 -9.62 -22.04
C ASP A 23 -3.82 -10.37 -21.55
N LEU A 24 -3.27 -11.26 -22.39
CA LEU A 24 -2.07 -12.03 -22.06
C LEU A 24 -0.85 -11.09 -22.03
N CYS A 25 -0.75 -10.20 -23.01
CA CYS A 25 0.30 -9.19 -23.08
C CYS A 25 0.23 -8.21 -21.92
N ALA A 26 -0.95 -7.71 -21.56
CA ALA A 26 -1.17 -6.84 -20.40
C ALA A 26 -0.72 -7.53 -19.10
N LYS A 27 -1.03 -8.82 -18.95
CA LYS A 27 -0.60 -9.61 -17.79
C LYS A 27 0.92 -9.80 -17.77
N ALA A 28 1.54 -10.11 -18.90
CA ALA A 28 2.99 -10.24 -19.01
C ALA A 28 3.70 -8.92 -18.68
N GLU A 29 3.27 -7.81 -19.27
CA GLU A 29 3.81 -6.48 -19.02
C GLU A 29 3.58 -6.01 -17.57
N MET A 30 2.47 -6.39 -16.94
CA MET A 30 2.29 -6.14 -15.51
C MET A 30 3.34 -6.85 -14.65
N TYR A 31 3.74 -8.08 -14.99
CA TYR A 31 4.82 -8.75 -14.27
C TYR A 31 6.18 -8.10 -14.52
N ARG A 32 6.46 -7.68 -15.75
CA ARG A 32 7.69 -6.94 -16.09
C ARG A 32 7.78 -5.62 -15.32
N ALA A 33 6.68 -4.86 -15.30
CA ALA A 33 6.56 -3.65 -14.52
C ALA A 33 6.77 -3.90 -13.02
N GLY A 34 6.24 -5.01 -12.49
CA GLY A 34 6.50 -5.43 -11.10
C GLY A 34 7.98 -5.71 -10.81
N ILE A 35 8.71 -6.32 -11.75
CA ILE A 35 10.16 -6.56 -11.60
C ILE A 35 10.94 -5.24 -11.61
N ALA A 36 10.59 -4.32 -12.51
CA ALA A 36 11.19 -2.99 -12.56
C ALA A 36 10.91 -2.20 -11.28
N PHE A 37 9.68 -2.26 -10.77
CA PHE A 37 9.26 -1.67 -9.50
C PHE A 37 10.09 -2.20 -8.32
N GLU A 38 10.23 -3.52 -8.18
CA GLU A 38 11.04 -4.10 -7.11
C GLU A 38 12.52 -3.69 -7.20
N ARG A 39 13.04 -3.52 -8.43
CA ARG A 39 14.40 -3.00 -8.65
C ARG A 39 14.51 -1.54 -8.19
N ALA A 40 13.50 -0.73 -8.49
CA ALA A 40 13.43 0.66 -8.03
C ALA A 40 13.45 0.77 -6.50
N LEU A 41 12.62 -0.02 -5.82
CA LEU A 41 12.61 -0.07 -4.36
C LEU A 41 13.96 -0.50 -3.77
N ALA A 42 14.62 -1.49 -4.38
CA ALA A 42 15.90 -1.99 -3.89
C ALA A 42 17.06 -1.00 -4.08
N GLN A 43 17.02 -0.16 -5.12
CA GLN A 43 18.12 0.73 -5.48
C GLN A 43 17.88 2.20 -5.07
N ARG A 44 16.66 2.56 -4.62
CA ARG A 44 16.26 3.92 -4.20
C ARG A 44 16.61 5.03 -5.21
N SER A 45 16.65 4.71 -6.50
CA SER A 45 17.09 5.67 -7.54
C SER A 45 16.40 5.53 -8.89
N THR A 46 15.63 4.47 -9.11
CA THR A 46 15.02 4.18 -10.43
C THR A 46 13.49 4.18 -10.40
N GLY A 47 12.89 4.87 -9.41
CA GLY A 47 11.44 5.02 -9.26
C GLY A 47 10.77 5.60 -10.50
N ASP A 48 11.36 6.63 -11.11
CA ASP A 48 10.78 7.30 -12.28
C ASP A 48 10.72 6.39 -13.51
N ILE A 49 11.76 5.57 -13.72
CA ILE A 49 11.81 4.61 -14.83
C ILE A 49 10.72 3.54 -14.67
N ALA A 50 10.59 2.99 -13.46
CA ALA A 50 9.54 2.01 -13.17
C ALA A 50 8.15 2.64 -13.35
N ALA A 51 7.96 3.88 -12.89
CA ALA A 51 6.70 4.60 -13.03
C ALA A 51 6.34 4.87 -14.50
N GLU A 52 7.31 5.24 -15.33
CA GLU A 52 7.12 5.42 -16.76
C GLU A 52 6.71 4.11 -17.45
N GLN A 53 7.42 3.02 -17.15
CA GLN A 53 7.06 1.70 -17.67
C GLN A 53 5.62 1.33 -17.29
N ILE A 54 5.23 1.50 -16.02
CA ILE A 54 3.87 1.20 -15.56
C ILE A 54 2.83 2.06 -16.30
N ARG A 55 3.08 3.37 -16.47
CA ARG A 55 2.18 4.26 -17.21
C ARG A 55 2.03 3.83 -18.67
N ASN A 56 3.12 3.36 -19.30
CA ASN A 56 3.07 2.84 -20.66
C ASN A 56 2.21 1.58 -20.77
N VAL A 57 2.26 0.69 -19.77
CA VAL A 57 1.37 -0.48 -19.70
C VAL A 57 -0.09 -0.06 -19.56
N LEU A 58 -0.40 0.87 -18.65
CA LEU A 58 -1.77 1.37 -18.45
C LEU A 58 -2.34 2.06 -19.69
N SER A 59 -1.50 2.75 -20.46
CA SER A 59 -1.89 3.41 -21.72
C SER A 59 -2.08 2.41 -22.86
N THR A 60 -1.11 1.50 -23.05
CA THR A 60 -1.13 0.52 -24.14
C THR A 60 -2.26 -0.49 -23.99
N TYR A 61 -2.52 -0.93 -22.75
CA TYR A 61 -3.55 -1.92 -22.43
C TYR A 61 -4.71 -1.27 -21.66
N ALA A 62 -5.26 -0.20 -22.24
CA ALA A 62 -6.35 0.56 -21.64
C ALA A 62 -7.64 -0.24 -21.44
N ASP A 63 -7.80 -1.39 -22.10
CA ASP A 63 -8.91 -2.34 -21.95
C ASP A 63 -8.63 -3.47 -20.95
N ALA A 64 -7.41 -3.55 -20.40
CA ALA A 64 -7.01 -4.63 -19.51
C ALA A 64 -7.97 -4.82 -18.32
N PRO A 65 -8.10 -6.06 -17.81
CA PRO A 65 -8.87 -6.38 -16.62
C PRO A 65 -8.57 -5.43 -15.45
N GLY A 66 -9.61 -5.00 -14.74
CA GLY A 66 -9.48 -4.05 -13.62
C GLY A 66 -8.51 -4.51 -12.52
N ALA A 67 -8.35 -5.83 -12.32
CA ALA A 67 -7.37 -6.37 -11.38
C ALA A 67 -5.91 -6.07 -11.79
N ILE A 68 -5.61 -6.07 -13.10
CA ILE A 68 -4.29 -5.69 -13.62
C ILE A 68 -4.06 -4.20 -13.40
N LYS A 69 -5.04 -3.37 -13.80
CA LYS A 69 -4.96 -1.91 -13.62
C LYS A 69 -4.83 -1.50 -12.15
N ALA A 70 -5.62 -2.09 -11.27
CA ALA A 70 -5.53 -1.85 -9.83
C ALA A 70 -4.12 -2.17 -9.30
N ARG A 71 -3.52 -3.29 -9.72
CA ARG A 71 -2.18 -3.65 -9.28
C ARG A 71 -1.11 -2.66 -9.78
N LEU A 72 -1.24 -2.18 -11.01
CA LEU A 72 -0.33 -1.18 -11.57
C LEU A 72 -0.47 0.19 -10.89
N GLU A 73 -1.69 0.63 -10.60
CA GLU A 73 -1.93 1.89 -9.88
C GLU A 73 -1.44 1.83 -8.43
N ILE A 74 -1.52 0.66 -7.77
CA ILE A 74 -0.87 0.44 -6.47
C ILE A 74 0.63 0.68 -6.55
N MET A 75 1.31 0.09 -7.54
CA MET A 75 2.76 0.28 -7.70
C MET A 75 3.11 1.75 -7.91
N LEU A 76 2.32 2.48 -8.71
CA LEU A 76 2.52 3.93 -8.88
C LEU A 76 2.31 4.71 -7.59
N ALA A 77 1.32 4.36 -6.78
CA ALA A 77 1.08 4.99 -5.48
C ALA A 77 2.23 4.71 -4.48
N GLU A 78 2.82 3.51 -4.52
CA GLU A 78 4.01 3.18 -3.71
C GLU A 78 5.25 3.94 -4.17
N ILE A 79 5.47 4.09 -5.50
CA ILE A 79 6.56 4.92 -6.00
C ILE A 79 6.39 6.38 -5.54
N ALA A 80 5.17 6.93 -5.63
CA ALA A 80 4.89 8.28 -5.15
C ALA A 80 5.17 8.41 -3.64
N MET A 81 4.79 7.41 -2.84
CA MET A 81 5.09 7.34 -1.41
C MET A 81 6.60 7.37 -1.13
N GLU A 82 7.40 6.55 -1.82
CA GLU A 82 8.86 6.51 -1.64
C GLU A 82 9.54 7.80 -2.08
N ASN A 83 8.99 8.48 -3.09
CA ASN A 83 9.46 9.79 -3.54
C ASN A 83 9.00 10.94 -2.60
N GLY A 84 8.15 10.66 -1.61
CA GLY A 84 7.56 11.68 -0.73
C GLY A 84 6.48 12.55 -1.40
N ASP A 85 6.01 12.17 -2.59
CA ASP A 85 4.87 12.82 -3.25
C ASP A 85 3.56 12.28 -2.68
N TYR A 86 3.26 12.71 -1.45
CA TYR A 86 2.09 12.28 -0.72
C TYR A 86 0.77 12.72 -1.39
N GLN A 87 0.79 13.78 -2.21
CA GLN A 87 -0.38 14.24 -2.95
C GLN A 87 -0.72 13.28 -4.09
N ASP A 88 0.26 12.91 -4.93
CA ASP A 88 0.02 11.92 -6.00
C ASP A 88 -0.28 10.53 -5.42
N GLN A 89 0.40 10.15 -4.33
CA GLN A 89 0.12 8.91 -3.59
C GLN A 89 -1.36 8.80 -3.21
N VAL A 90 -1.90 9.81 -2.51
CA VAL A 90 -3.30 9.82 -2.06
C VAL A 90 -4.24 9.81 -3.26
N ARG A 91 -3.98 10.65 -4.26
CA ARG A 91 -4.82 10.74 -5.47
C ARG A 91 -4.96 9.39 -6.16
N ARG A 92 -3.86 8.64 -6.31
CA ARG A 92 -3.86 7.31 -6.94
C ARG A 92 -4.58 6.27 -6.10
N ALA A 93 -4.29 6.22 -4.80
CA ALA A 93 -4.90 5.29 -3.89
C ALA A 93 -6.44 5.47 -3.83
N ASP A 94 -6.90 6.71 -3.74
CA ASP A 94 -8.32 7.03 -3.73
C ASP A 94 -9.02 6.71 -5.05
N ALA A 95 -8.39 7.04 -6.18
CA ALA A 95 -8.89 6.68 -7.49
C ALA A 95 -9.05 5.16 -7.64
N LEU A 96 -8.14 4.36 -7.08
CA LEU A 96 -8.23 2.91 -7.10
C LEU A 96 -9.43 2.40 -6.30
N ILE A 97 -9.64 2.92 -5.10
CA ILE A 97 -10.76 2.53 -4.23
C ILE A 97 -12.09 2.82 -4.94
N GLN A 98 -12.18 3.95 -5.64
CA GLN A 98 -13.37 4.35 -6.40
C GLN A 98 -13.58 3.52 -7.66
N ALA A 99 -12.51 3.25 -8.43
CA ALA A 99 -12.61 2.59 -9.73
C ALA A 99 -12.74 1.07 -9.62
N TYR A 100 -12.20 0.45 -8.56
CA TYR A 100 -12.15 -1.00 -8.40
C TYR A 100 -12.66 -1.49 -7.03
N PRO A 101 -13.88 -1.11 -6.60
CA PRO A 101 -14.40 -1.44 -5.27
C PRO A 101 -14.65 -2.94 -5.03
N GLN A 102 -14.68 -3.74 -6.09
CA GLN A 102 -14.76 -5.21 -6.01
C GLN A 102 -13.40 -5.86 -5.69
N CYS A 103 -12.29 -5.15 -5.89
CA CYS A 103 -10.94 -5.66 -5.64
C CYS A 103 -10.61 -5.52 -4.16
N LYS A 104 -11.17 -6.41 -3.31
CA LYS A 104 -11.01 -6.34 -1.85
C LYS A 104 -9.54 -6.20 -1.41
N LEU A 105 -8.64 -7.00 -1.97
CA LEU A 105 -7.21 -6.92 -1.66
C LEU A 105 -6.62 -5.56 -2.06
N GLY A 106 -7.02 -5.04 -3.22
CA GLY A 106 -6.62 -3.71 -3.70
C GLY A 106 -7.13 -2.59 -2.82
N ILE A 107 -8.36 -2.69 -2.28
CA ILE A 107 -8.92 -1.67 -1.38
C ILE A 107 -8.17 -1.62 -0.06
N GLY A 108 -7.87 -2.76 0.56
CA GLY A 108 -7.13 -2.78 1.82
C GLY A 108 -5.76 -2.12 1.66
N TRP A 109 -5.06 -2.48 0.57
CA TRP A 109 -3.75 -1.94 0.26
C TRP A 109 -3.79 -0.44 -0.07
N ALA A 110 -4.69 -0.02 -0.96
CA ALA A 110 -4.85 1.38 -1.28
C ALA A 110 -5.32 2.21 -0.08
N SER A 111 -6.14 1.65 0.81
CA SER A 111 -6.54 2.33 2.04
C SER A 111 -5.35 2.53 2.97
N LEU A 112 -4.49 1.54 3.12
CA LEU A 112 -3.25 1.68 3.90
C LEU A 112 -2.34 2.77 3.32
N ILE A 113 -2.12 2.75 2.00
CA ILE A 113 -1.33 3.77 1.29
C ILE A 113 -1.97 5.15 1.46
N ALA A 114 -3.26 5.29 1.21
CA ALA A 114 -3.97 6.56 1.36
C ALA A 114 -3.85 7.08 2.80
N GLY A 115 -4.04 6.21 3.80
CA GLY A 115 -3.89 6.56 5.21
C GLY A 115 -2.53 7.16 5.53
N TYR A 116 -1.46 6.52 5.05
CA TYR A 116 -0.09 7.04 5.20
C TYR A 116 0.11 8.37 4.50
N GLY A 117 -0.41 8.53 3.28
CA GLY A 117 -0.32 9.79 2.54
C GLY A 117 -1.04 10.92 3.26
N TYR A 118 -2.29 10.70 3.69
CA TYR A 118 -3.07 11.69 4.43
C TYR A 118 -2.39 12.12 5.71
N GLU A 119 -1.82 11.19 6.47
CA GLU A 119 -1.10 11.49 7.69
C GLU A 119 0.13 12.37 7.44
N ASN A 120 0.90 12.08 6.39
CA ASN A 120 2.06 12.90 6.01
C ASN A 120 1.67 14.28 5.47
N THR A 121 0.45 14.44 4.97
CA THR A 121 -0.12 15.75 4.61
C THR A 121 -0.81 16.47 5.76
N GLY A 122 -0.86 15.86 6.96
CA GLY A 122 -1.46 16.43 8.16
C GLY A 122 -2.98 16.25 8.29
N ASP A 123 -3.65 15.57 7.35
CA ASP A 123 -5.06 15.22 7.46
C ASP A 123 -5.24 13.94 8.28
N TYR A 124 -5.01 14.06 9.59
CA TYR A 124 -5.10 12.95 10.54
C TYR A 124 -6.52 12.35 10.63
N ALA A 125 -7.56 13.16 10.39
CA ALA A 125 -8.93 12.70 10.45
C ALA A 125 -9.26 11.75 9.28
N THR A 126 -8.80 12.09 8.07
CA THR A 126 -8.97 11.21 6.90
C THR A 126 -8.03 10.01 6.99
N ALA A 127 -6.78 10.21 7.44
CA ALA A 127 -5.84 9.10 7.68
C ALA A 127 -6.44 8.04 8.61
N LEU A 128 -7.03 8.47 9.74
CA LEU A 128 -7.71 7.60 10.69
C LEU A 128 -8.82 6.78 10.02
N LYS A 129 -9.70 7.40 9.23
CA LYS A 129 -10.78 6.68 8.52
C LYS A 129 -10.22 5.58 7.62
N ARG A 130 -9.10 5.85 6.94
CA ARG A 130 -8.44 4.88 6.08
C ARG A 130 -7.84 3.73 6.87
N TYR A 131 -7.20 3.98 8.01
CA TYR A 131 -6.64 2.92 8.84
C TYR A 131 -7.72 2.05 9.51
N LEU A 132 -8.81 2.65 9.98
CA LEU A 132 -9.95 1.92 10.55
C LEU A 132 -10.59 0.99 9.51
N LEU A 133 -10.74 1.45 8.27
CA LEU A 133 -11.23 0.61 7.17
C LEU A 133 -10.35 -0.64 6.97
N VAL A 134 -9.02 -0.50 7.09
CA VAL A 134 -8.11 -1.64 6.98
C VAL A 134 -8.29 -2.62 8.14
N ILE A 135 -8.44 -2.11 9.36
CA ILE A 135 -8.66 -2.92 10.58
C ILE A 135 -9.98 -3.70 10.48
N GLU A 136 -11.07 -3.03 10.10
CA GLU A 136 -12.41 -3.60 9.98
C GLU A 136 -12.53 -4.58 8.81
N GLY A 137 -11.84 -4.30 7.70
CA GLY A 137 -11.88 -5.14 6.51
C GLY A 137 -11.11 -6.47 6.64
N HIS A 138 -10.35 -6.65 7.73
CA HIS A 138 -9.51 -7.83 8.00
C HIS A 138 -8.69 -8.27 6.76
N TYR A 139 -8.13 -7.29 6.05
CA TYR A 139 -7.41 -7.58 4.80
C TYR A 139 -6.17 -8.43 5.11
N ALA A 140 -6.10 -9.62 4.51
CA ALA A 140 -4.94 -10.49 4.63
C ALA A 140 -3.72 -9.82 3.97
N VAL A 141 -2.56 -10.06 4.56
CA VAL A 141 -1.25 -9.60 4.07
C VAL A 141 -1.10 -10.02 2.60
N ALA A 142 -1.04 -9.07 1.68
CA ALA A 142 -0.56 -9.36 0.32
C ALA A 142 0.95 -9.63 0.39
N ASP A 143 1.45 -10.51 -0.48
CA ASP A 143 2.81 -11.08 -0.49
C ASP A 143 3.98 -10.07 -0.30
N ASN A 144 3.76 -8.78 -0.51
CA ASN A 144 4.78 -7.72 -0.42
C ASN A 144 5.03 -7.20 1.01
N PHE A 145 4.10 -7.36 1.95
CA PHE A 145 4.29 -6.99 3.37
C PHE A 145 4.73 -8.19 4.23
N LYS A 146 5.56 -9.09 3.69
CA LYS A 146 6.11 -10.21 4.45
C LYS A 146 6.73 -9.71 5.77
N GLY A 147 6.10 -10.09 6.89
CA GLY A 147 6.54 -9.76 8.25
C GLY A 147 5.90 -8.52 8.87
N LEU A 148 5.08 -7.75 8.15
CA LEU A 148 4.30 -6.67 8.74
C LEU A 148 2.91 -7.17 9.14
N ASP A 149 2.61 -7.09 10.42
CA ASP A 149 1.24 -7.20 10.92
C ASP A 149 0.50 -5.89 10.58
N VAL A 150 -0.23 -5.90 9.46
CA VAL A 150 -0.93 -4.71 8.92
C VAL A 150 -1.97 -4.21 9.92
N THR A 151 -2.68 -5.10 10.62
CA THR A 151 -3.67 -4.70 11.62
C THR A 151 -3.00 -3.98 12.78
N LEU A 152 -1.91 -4.54 13.32
CA LEU A 152 -1.13 -3.88 14.37
C LEU A 152 -0.55 -2.54 13.90
N PHE A 153 -0.07 -2.47 12.65
CA PHE A 153 0.42 -1.22 12.07
C PHE A 153 -0.69 -0.16 12.06
N CYS A 154 -1.86 -0.48 11.48
CA CYS A 154 -2.99 0.43 11.41
C CYS A 154 -3.51 0.82 12.80
N LEU A 155 -3.51 -0.09 13.78
CA LEU A 155 -3.87 0.24 15.17
C LEU A 155 -2.93 1.32 15.71
N MET A 156 -1.61 1.10 15.61
CA MET A 156 -0.64 2.07 16.13
C MET A 156 -0.76 3.45 15.47
N ARG A 157 -0.97 3.49 14.15
CA ARG A 157 -1.17 4.76 13.42
C ARG A 157 -2.50 5.43 13.75
N SER A 158 -3.56 4.65 13.95
CA SER A 158 -4.87 5.17 14.37
C SER A 158 -4.78 5.81 15.76
N ALA A 159 -4.06 5.21 16.71
CA ALA A 159 -3.83 5.81 18.02
C ALA A 159 -3.07 7.14 17.92
N GLU A 160 -2.06 7.22 17.07
CA GLU A 160 -1.35 8.48 16.80
C GLU A 160 -2.29 9.54 16.20
N CYS A 161 -3.11 9.17 15.21
CA CYS A 161 -4.11 10.07 14.64
C CYS A 161 -5.09 10.57 15.71
N TYR A 162 -5.60 9.70 16.59
CA TYR A 162 -6.48 10.11 17.68
C TYR A 162 -5.82 11.10 18.65
N VAL A 163 -4.54 10.92 18.98
CA VAL A 163 -3.81 11.92 19.79
C VAL A 163 -3.74 13.25 19.06
N ARG A 164 -3.42 13.25 17.76
CA ARG A 164 -3.32 14.47 16.94
C ARG A 164 -4.66 15.19 16.77
N THR A 165 -5.78 14.46 16.77
CA THR A 165 -7.13 15.04 16.71
C THR A 165 -7.70 15.38 18.09
N GLY A 166 -6.96 15.16 19.18
CA GLY A 166 -7.38 15.47 20.55
C GLY A 166 -8.28 14.41 21.21
N GLU A 167 -8.50 13.28 20.55
CA GLU A 167 -9.33 12.16 21.02
C GLU A 167 -8.52 11.15 21.85
N THR A 168 -7.76 11.65 22.83
CA THR A 168 -6.81 10.85 23.62
C THR A 168 -7.43 9.61 24.28
N ALA A 169 -8.70 9.66 24.70
CA ALA A 169 -9.40 8.52 25.27
C ALA A 169 -9.44 7.32 24.30
N LYS A 170 -9.75 7.57 23.02
CA LYS A 170 -9.77 6.51 22.00
C LYS A 170 -8.37 5.98 21.68
N ALA A 171 -7.35 6.83 21.76
CA ALA A 171 -5.97 6.38 21.63
C ALA A 171 -5.58 5.40 22.76
N LEU A 172 -6.00 5.67 24.00
CA LEU A 172 -5.79 4.78 25.14
C LEU A 172 -6.46 3.40 24.91
N ASP A 173 -7.70 3.38 24.41
CA ASP A 173 -8.42 2.13 24.10
C ASP A 173 -7.67 1.28 23.07
N ILE A 174 -7.10 1.93 22.04
CA ILE A 174 -6.28 1.23 21.05
C ILE A 174 -5.02 0.65 21.68
N TRP A 175 -4.28 1.42 22.48
CA TRP A 175 -3.06 0.91 23.12
C TRP A 175 -3.35 -0.26 24.07
N GLN A 176 -4.48 -0.22 24.78
CA GLN A 176 -4.94 -1.35 25.61
C GLN A 176 -5.25 -2.57 24.74
N THR A 177 -5.89 -2.37 23.59
CA THR A 177 -6.12 -3.43 22.59
C THR A 177 -4.80 -4.03 22.10
N VAL A 178 -3.79 -3.19 21.84
CA VAL A 178 -2.46 -3.66 21.43
C VAL A 178 -1.78 -4.48 22.52
N LEU A 179 -1.81 -4.03 23.78
CA LEU A 179 -1.27 -4.79 24.92
C LEU A 179 -1.93 -6.16 25.09
N LYS A 180 -3.25 -6.23 24.93
CA LYS A 180 -4.03 -7.44 25.10
C LYS A 180 -3.80 -8.44 23.97
N ASN A 181 -3.80 -7.98 22.72
CA ASN A 181 -3.83 -8.85 21.54
C ASN A 181 -2.43 -9.11 20.95
N TYR A 182 -1.45 -8.25 21.24
CA TYR A 182 -0.09 -8.34 20.72
C TYR A 182 0.97 -8.29 21.84
N PRO A 183 0.85 -9.06 22.93
CA PRO A 183 1.66 -8.89 24.13
C PRO A 183 3.16 -9.12 23.92
N SER A 184 3.55 -9.93 22.92
CA SER A 184 4.95 -10.20 22.57
C SER A 184 5.53 -9.21 21.54
N SER A 185 4.70 -8.34 20.97
CA SER A 185 5.17 -7.35 19.99
C SER A 185 5.95 -6.23 20.67
N PRO A 186 7.03 -5.70 20.07
CA PRO A 186 7.66 -4.46 20.53
C PRO A 186 6.69 -3.28 20.65
N LYS A 187 5.57 -3.31 19.91
CA LYS A 187 4.51 -2.30 19.99
C LYS A 187 3.70 -2.38 21.29
N ALA A 188 3.71 -3.50 22.01
CA ALA A 188 3.10 -3.62 23.34
C ALA A 188 3.82 -2.73 24.35
N SER A 189 5.15 -2.84 24.45
CA SER A 189 5.94 -1.98 25.35
C SER A 189 5.77 -0.50 25.02
N LEU A 190 5.72 -0.15 23.74
CA LEU A 190 5.42 1.22 23.31
C LEU A 190 4.00 1.66 23.74
N SER A 191 3.01 0.80 23.57
CA SER A 191 1.62 1.06 23.97
C SER A 191 1.50 1.28 25.48
N ALA A 192 2.19 0.50 26.31
CA ALA A 192 2.26 0.72 27.76
C ALA A 192 2.84 2.10 28.11
N ALA A 193 3.94 2.49 27.46
CA ALA A 193 4.55 3.80 27.67
C ALA A 193 3.61 4.95 27.27
N MET A 194 2.88 4.79 26.17
CA MET A 194 1.91 5.79 25.71
C MET A 194 0.70 5.88 26.66
N ILE A 195 0.21 4.76 27.20
CA ILE A 195 -0.81 4.76 28.25
C ILE A 195 -0.33 5.51 29.50
N ALA A 196 0.89 5.26 29.97
CA ALA A 196 1.44 5.97 31.12
C ALA A 196 1.54 7.48 30.87
N LYS A 197 1.95 7.88 29.66
CA LYS A 197 2.09 9.28 29.26
C LYS A 197 0.75 10.02 29.17
N TYR A 198 -0.28 9.39 28.64
CA TYR A 198 -1.55 10.05 28.30
C TYR A 198 -2.71 9.71 29.24
N GLY A 199 -2.59 8.66 30.05
CA GLY A 199 -3.60 8.20 31.01
C GLY A 199 -3.46 8.80 32.41
N GLY A 200 -2.31 9.41 32.73
CA GLY A 200 -2.13 10.15 33.97
C GLY A 200 -2.74 11.55 33.90
N LYS A 201 -3.98 11.68 34.39
CA LYS A 201 -4.54 12.95 34.88
C LYS A 201 -4.79 12.83 36.38
#